data_AF-A0A813JS88-F1
#
_entry.id   AF-A0A813JS88-F1
#
_cell.length_a   1.000
_cell.length_b   1.000
_cell.length_c   1.000
_cell.angle_alpha   90.00
_cell.angle_beta   90.00
_cell.angle_gamma   90.00
#
_symmetry.space_group_name_H-M   'P 1'
#
loop_
_entity.id
_entity.type
_entity.pdbx_description
1 polymer ?
#
loop_
_entity_poly.entity_id
_entity_poly.type
_entity_poly.pdbx_seq_one_letter_code
_entity_poly.pdbx_strand_id
1 'polypeptide(L)'
;MAHRTLTIQKHILAGHVSVSGGVEMHGLASGEEAFYQAQLKEMAAFMSSERFKHVTRPYKVEDVVKLQGTMPLHFTGAKISDKLYKMLRNHQATGTCSHTFGALDTVQVVQMAKYLTSVYVPWL
;
A
#
# COMPACT_ATOMS: atom_id res chain seq x y z
N MET A 1 3.45 33.72 -10.33
CA MET A 1 3.96 32.52 -11.04
C MET A 1 2.87 31.51 -11.45
N ALA A 2 1.63 31.57 -10.92
CA ALA A 2 0.56 30.61 -11.27
C ALA A 2 -0.22 30.93 -12.57
N HIS A 3 -0.27 32.19 -12.99
CA HIS A 3 -1.00 32.57 -14.22
C HIS A 3 -0.29 32.15 -15.51
N ARG A 4 1.05 32.10 -15.52
CA ARG A 4 1.81 31.71 -16.72
C ARG A 4 1.61 30.24 -17.08
N THR A 5 1.46 29.38 -16.09
CA THR A 5 1.28 27.93 -16.27
C THR A 5 -0.10 27.59 -16.86
N LEU A 6 -1.15 28.30 -16.41
CA LEU A 6 -2.51 28.12 -16.94
C LEU A 6 -2.64 28.61 -18.39
N THR A 7 -1.93 29.68 -18.77
CA THR A 7 -1.92 30.17 -20.15
C THR A 7 -1.18 29.21 -21.08
N ILE A 8 -0.07 28.61 -20.63
CA ILE A 8 0.68 27.58 -21.38
C ILE A 8 -0.18 26.32 -21.55
N GLN A 9 -0.87 25.86 -20.51
CA GLN A 9 -1.76 24.70 -20.58
C GLN A 9 -2.93 24.93 -21.55
N LYS A 10 -3.53 26.13 -21.54
CA LYS A 10 -4.58 26.51 -22.51
C LYS A 10 -4.06 26.60 -23.94
N HIS A 11 -2.84 27.07 -24.15
CA HIS A 11 -2.23 27.15 -25.48
C HIS A 11 -1.89 25.76 -26.06
N ILE A 12 -1.51 24.81 -25.21
CA ILE A 12 -1.28 23.41 -25.59
C ILE A 12 -2.59 22.71 -25.95
N LEU A 13 -3.68 22.98 -25.21
CA LEU A 13 -5.01 22.43 -25.48
C LEU A 13 -5.66 23.01 -26.77
N ALA A 14 -5.38 24.25 -27.13
CA ALA A 14 -5.87 24.84 -28.39
C ALA A 14 -5.16 24.29 -29.64
N GLY A 15 -3.97 23.67 -29.49
CA GLY A 15 -3.21 23.07 -30.59
C GLY A 15 -3.54 21.60 -30.89
N HIS A 16 -4.51 21.02 -30.19
CA HIS A 16 -4.73 19.57 -30.14
C HIS A 16 -5.16 18.93 -31.47
N VAL A 17 -5.72 19.69 -32.41
CA VAL A 17 -6.23 19.14 -33.69
C VAL A 17 -5.20 19.16 -34.82
N SER A 18 -4.22 20.07 -34.80
CA SER A 18 -3.21 20.18 -35.86
C SER A 18 -1.92 19.39 -35.58
N VAL A 19 -1.65 19.07 -34.31
CA VAL A 19 -0.40 18.40 -33.89
C VAL A 19 -0.51 16.87 -33.87
N SER A 20 -1.71 16.30 -33.77
CA SER A 20 -1.90 14.84 -33.69
C SER A 20 -2.07 14.14 -35.05
N GLY A 21 -1.89 14.83 -36.18
CA GLY A 21 -2.01 14.22 -37.50
C GLY A 21 -3.40 13.58 -37.76
N GLY A 22 -4.47 14.14 -37.19
CA GLY A 22 -5.82 13.60 -37.34
C GLY A 22 -6.11 12.35 -36.48
N VAL A 23 -5.25 12.03 -35.52
CA VAL A 23 -5.58 11.03 -34.50
C VAL A 23 -6.40 11.71 -33.41
N GLU A 24 -7.71 11.46 -33.41
CA GLU A 24 -8.54 11.70 -32.25
C GLU A 24 -8.14 10.70 -31.16
N MET A 25 -7.57 11.19 -30.05
CA MET A 25 -7.35 10.39 -28.84
C MET A 25 -8.70 10.03 -28.21
N HIS A 26 -9.39 9.07 -28.82
CA HIS A 26 -10.68 8.56 -28.40
C HIS A 26 -10.51 7.73 -27.11
N GLY A 27 -10.80 8.34 -25.96
CA GLY A 27 -11.70 7.76 -24.95
C GLY A 27 -11.37 6.43 -24.26
N LEU A 28 -10.10 6.04 -24.10
CA LEU A 28 -9.71 4.99 -23.12
C LEU A 28 -9.64 5.52 -21.67
N ALA A 29 -9.70 6.84 -21.49
CA ALA A 29 -9.39 7.54 -20.24
C ALA A 29 -10.43 7.39 -19.11
N SER A 30 -11.72 7.15 -19.39
CA SER A 30 -12.74 7.16 -18.32
C SER A 30 -12.69 5.94 -17.42
N GLY A 31 -12.44 4.75 -17.99
CA GLY A 31 -12.35 3.49 -17.25
C GLY A 31 -11.06 3.39 -16.44
N GLU A 32 -9.94 3.80 -17.02
CA GLU A 32 -8.64 3.85 -16.34
C GLU A 32 -8.64 4.86 -15.20
N GLU A 33 -9.15 6.07 -15.43
CA GLU A 33 -9.27 7.09 -14.38
C GLU A 33 -10.20 6.63 -13.26
N ALA A 34 -11.36 6.03 -13.59
CA ALA A 34 -12.27 5.49 -12.58
C ALA A 34 -11.61 4.39 -11.74
N PHE A 35 -10.85 3.49 -12.37
CA PHE A 35 -10.10 2.44 -11.68
C PHE A 35 -9.00 3.03 -10.79
N TYR A 36 -8.24 4.01 -11.28
CA TYR A 36 -7.22 4.71 -10.51
C TYR A 36 -7.82 5.42 -9.29
N GLN A 37 -8.91 6.15 -9.46
CA GLN A 37 -9.62 6.81 -8.35
C GLN A 37 -10.16 5.80 -7.32
N ALA A 38 -10.64 4.63 -7.76
CA ALA A 38 -11.06 3.57 -6.86
C ALA A 38 -9.88 3.04 -6.03
N GLN A 39 -8.73 2.79 -6.64
CA GLN A 39 -7.51 2.35 -5.93
C GLN A 39 -6.99 3.40 -4.95
N LEU A 40 -7.00 4.68 -5.33
CA LEU A 40 -6.64 5.77 -4.42
C LEU A 40 -7.55 5.78 -3.20
N LYS A 41 -8.86 5.64 -3.39
CA LYS A 41 -9.83 5.59 -2.29
C LYS A 41 -9.60 4.40 -1.37
N GLU A 42 -9.37 3.21 -1.93
CA GLU A 42 -9.09 2.00 -1.16
C GLU A 42 -7.78 2.14 -0.37
N MET A 43 -6.71 2.60 -1.02
CA MET A 43 -5.42 2.79 -0.36
C MET A 43 -5.48 3.87 0.72
N ALA A 44 -6.19 4.97 0.47
CA ALA A 44 -6.42 6.02 1.46
C ALA A 44 -7.18 5.48 2.69
N ALA A 45 -8.22 4.66 2.48
CA ALA A 45 -8.96 4.00 3.55
C ALA A 45 -8.10 3.00 4.32
N PHE A 46 -7.26 2.22 3.62
CA PHE A 46 -6.32 1.30 4.24
C PHE A 46 -5.30 2.05 5.11
N MET A 47 -4.70 3.11 4.56
CA MET A 47 -3.69 3.92 5.25
C MET A 47 -4.24 4.70 6.44
N SER A 48 -5.53 5.05 6.44
CA SER A 48 -6.22 5.74 7.54
C SER A 48 -6.76 4.80 8.62
N SER A 49 -6.67 3.48 8.43
CA SER A 49 -7.11 2.50 9.42
C SER A 49 -6.37 2.64 10.76
N GLU A 50 -7.03 2.23 11.85
CA GLU A 50 -6.47 2.24 13.22
C GLU A 50 -5.09 1.55 13.33
N ARG A 51 -4.80 0.60 12.42
CA ARG A 51 -3.50 -0.06 12.33
C ARG A 51 -2.35 0.94 12.21
N PHE A 52 -2.57 2.04 11.51
CA PHE A 52 -1.53 3.01 11.15
C PHE A 52 -1.63 4.34 11.88
N LYS A 53 -2.44 4.43 12.95
CA LYS A 53 -2.62 5.65 13.76
C LYS A 53 -1.30 6.29 14.23
N HIS A 54 -0.26 5.50 14.44
CA HIS A 54 1.06 5.95 14.92
C HIS A 54 2.15 5.93 13.83
N VAL A 55 1.79 5.79 12.56
CA VAL A 55 2.74 5.70 11.45
C VAL A 55 2.70 6.98 10.63
N THR A 56 3.83 7.70 10.61
CA THR A 56 3.99 8.88 9.74
C THR A 56 4.68 8.46 8.45
N ARG A 57 4.09 8.80 7.30
CA ARG A 57 4.61 8.47 5.96
C ARG A 57 5.08 9.76 5.27
N PRO A 58 6.33 9.86 4.81
CA PRO A 58 6.84 11.04 4.09
C PRO A 58 6.52 10.98 2.58
N TYR A 59 5.37 10.41 2.21
CA TYR A 59 4.91 10.24 0.82
C TYR A 59 3.39 10.18 0.80
N LYS A 60 2.79 10.42 -0.38
CA LYS A 60 1.35 10.45 -0.53
C LYS A 60 0.79 9.11 -1.01
N VAL A 61 -0.53 8.99 -0.99
CA VAL A 61 -1.24 7.79 -1.46
C VAL A 61 -1.04 7.59 -2.97
N GLU A 62 -1.02 8.68 -3.73
CA GLU A 62 -0.81 8.68 -5.18
C GLU A 62 0.56 8.11 -5.56
N ASP A 63 1.60 8.43 -4.79
CA ASP A 63 2.95 7.94 -5.01
C ASP A 63 3.02 6.40 -4.87
N VAL A 64 2.19 5.83 -4.00
CA VAL A 64 2.11 4.38 -3.78
C VAL A 64 1.36 3.71 -4.92
N VAL A 65 0.14 4.18 -5.22
CA VAL A 65 -0.72 3.56 -6.25
C VAL A 65 -0.07 3.60 -7.63
N LYS A 66 0.67 4.67 -7.95
CA LYS A 66 1.44 4.78 -9.19
C LYS A 66 2.47 3.65 -9.39
N LEU A 67 2.97 3.06 -8.29
CA LEU A 67 3.99 2.01 -8.32
C LEU A 67 3.41 0.60 -8.14
N GLN A 68 2.13 0.43 -7.82
CA GLN A 68 1.53 -0.88 -7.54
C GLN A 68 1.29 -1.74 -8.78
N GLY A 69 1.21 -1.14 -9.97
CA GLY A 69 0.79 -1.83 -11.18
C GLY A 69 -0.72 -2.12 -11.18
N THR A 70 -1.20 -2.84 -12.20
CA THR A 70 -2.63 -3.08 -12.44
C THR A 70 -3.12 -4.47 -12.02
N MET A 71 -2.20 -5.39 -11.69
CA MET A 71 -2.54 -6.76 -11.29
C MET A 71 -2.55 -6.89 -9.76
N PRO A 72 -3.68 -7.27 -9.14
CA PRO A 72 -3.76 -7.40 -7.69
C PRO A 72 -2.89 -8.55 -7.19
N LEU A 73 -2.10 -8.29 -6.14
CA LEU A 73 -1.27 -9.28 -5.48
C LEU A 73 -1.86 -9.64 -4.12
N HIS A 74 -2.07 -10.94 -3.88
CA HIS A 74 -2.53 -11.45 -2.60
C HIS A 74 -1.40 -12.18 -1.87
N PHE A 75 -0.89 -11.58 -0.80
CA PHE A 75 0.18 -12.16 0.01
C PHE A 75 -0.40 -12.94 1.20
N THR A 76 -0.03 -14.21 1.32
CA THR A 76 -0.35 -15.02 2.50
C THR A 76 0.24 -14.42 3.78
N GLY A 77 1.39 -13.77 3.67
CA GLY A 77 2.03 -13.03 4.77
C GLY A 77 1.20 -11.87 5.33
N ALA A 78 0.32 -11.26 4.51
CA ALA A 78 -0.56 -10.19 4.99
C ALA A 78 -1.50 -10.68 6.09
N LYS A 79 -2.10 -11.86 5.92
CA LYS A 79 -2.97 -12.49 6.92
C LYS A 79 -2.24 -12.78 8.23
N ILE A 80 -0.98 -13.22 8.16
CA ILE A 80 -0.14 -13.46 9.34
C ILE A 80 0.22 -12.13 10.02
N SER A 81 0.45 -11.07 9.26
CA SER A 81 0.70 -9.73 9.83
C SER A 81 -0.51 -9.19 10.60
N ASP A 82 -1.75 -9.46 10.13
CA ASP A 82 -2.97 -9.09 10.84
C ASP A 82 -3.14 -9.88 12.15
N LYS A 83 -2.82 -11.18 12.13
CA LYS A 83 -2.80 -12.01 13.34
C LYS A 83 -1.81 -11.46 14.36
N LEU A 84 -0.58 -11.15 13.92
CA LEU A 84 0.46 -10.58 14.78
C LEU A 84 0.04 -9.23 15.36
N TYR A 85 -0.50 -8.34 14.53
CA TYR A 85 -0.96 -7.02 14.97
C TYR A 85 -2.02 -7.12 16.07
N LYS A 86 -3.05 -7.96 15.87
CA LYS A 86 -4.11 -8.18 16.88
C LYS A 86 -3.55 -8.72 18.18
N MET A 87 -2.67 -9.72 18.10
CA MET A 87 -2.01 -10.31 19.27
C MET A 87 -1.23 -9.26 20.07
N LEU A 88 -0.43 -8.42 19.40
CA LEU A 88 0.37 -7.38 20.05
C LEU A 88 -0.49 -6.28 20.68
N ARG A 89 -1.62 -5.89 20.05
CA ARG A 89 -2.55 -4.92 20.65
C ARG A 89 -3.25 -5.48 21.88
N ASN A 90 -3.61 -6.76 21.89
CA ASN A 90 -4.17 -7.41 23.07
C ASN A 90 -3.13 -7.47 24.22
N HIS A 91 -1.87 -7.80 23.91
CA HIS A 91 -0.79 -7.77 24.88
C HIS A 91 -0.55 -6.37 25.45
N GLN A 92 -0.53 -5.34 24.58
CA GLN A 92 -0.39 -3.95 25.00
C GLN A 92 -1.53 -3.51 25.92
N ALA A 93 -2.79 -3.87 25.60
CA ALA A 93 -3.95 -3.52 26.43
C ALA A 93 -3.98 -4.24 27.78
N THR A 94 -3.42 -5.45 27.86
CA THR A 94 -3.37 -6.27 29.08
C THR A 94 -2.09 -6.09 29.90
N GLY A 95 -1.10 -5.34 29.38
CA GLY A 95 0.20 -5.17 30.01
C GLY A 95 1.06 -6.46 30.01
N THR A 96 0.76 -7.40 29.11
CA THR A 96 1.50 -8.65 28.96
C THR A 96 2.39 -8.59 27.71
N CYS A 97 3.17 -9.64 27.44
CA CYS A 97 3.98 -9.72 26.22
C CYS A 97 4.03 -11.14 25.64
N SER A 98 4.42 -11.23 24.37
CA SER A 98 4.75 -12.49 23.70
C SER A 98 6.25 -12.71 23.80
N HIS A 99 6.65 -13.81 24.45
CA HIS A 99 8.04 -14.24 24.52
C HIS A 99 8.36 -15.21 23.38
N THR A 100 9.53 -15.04 22.77
CA THR A 100 10.06 -15.94 21.74
C THR A 100 11.59 -15.88 21.72
N PHE A 101 12.22 -16.77 20.97
CA PHE A 101 13.66 -16.81 20.72
C PHE A 101 13.92 -17.21 19.26
N GLY A 102 15.18 -17.14 18.83
CA GLY A 102 15.57 -17.41 17.44
C GLY A 102 15.37 -18.87 17.04
N ALA A 103 14.65 -19.10 15.94
CA ALA A 103 14.55 -20.41 15.30
C ALA A 103 15.63 -20.55 14.21
N LEU A 104 16.42 -21.61 14.27
CA LEU A 104 17.49 -21.94 13.33
C LEU A 104 16.99 -22.80 12.16
N ASP A 105 15.99 -23.66 12.42
CA ASP A 105 15.47 -24.60 11.43
C ASP A 105 13.97 -24.90 11.63
N THR A 106 13.36 -25.56 10.64
CA THR A 106 11.91 -25.85 10.62
C THR A 106 11.48 -26.85 11.70
N VAL A 107 12.34 -27.78 12.11
CA VAL A 107 12.06 -28.71 13.22
C VAL A 107 11.94 -27.93 14.52
N GLN A 108 12.83 -26.97 14.75
CA GLN A 108 12.74 -26.08 15.91
C GLN A 108 11.44 -25.27 15.89
N VAL A 109 11.05 -24.71 14.74
CA VAL A 109 9.77 -23.99 14.59
C VAL A 109 8.56 -24.86 14.98
N VAL A 110 8.55 -26.13 14.56
CA VAL A 110 7.46 -27.06 14.89
C VAL A 110 7.37 -27.33 16.39
N GLN A 111 8.50 -27.41 17.11
CA GLN A 111 8.48 -27.56 18.57
C GLN A 111 8.08 -26.26 19.27
N MET A 112 8.56 -25.12 18.77
CA MET A 112 8.19 -23.79 19.29
C MET A 112 6.70 -23.52 19.16
N ALA A 113 6.07 -23.89 18.03
CA ALA A 113 4.66 -23.62 17.75
C ALA A 113 3.68 -24.23 18.79
N LYS A 114 4.13 -25.23 19.57
CA LYS A 114 3.33 -25.84 20.64
C LYS A 114 3.19 -24.94 21.88
N TYR A 115 4.18 -24.08 22.14
CA TYR A 115 4.31 -23.35 23.40
C TYR A 115 4.45 -21.84 23.22
N LEU A 116 4.92 -21.38 22.04
CA LEU A 116 5.21 -19.99 21.74
C LEU A 116 4.20 -19.44 20.72
N THR A 117 3.90 -18.15 20.84
CA THR A 117 2.91 -17.47 20.00
C THR A 117 3.53 -16.75 18.79
N SER A 118 4.85 -16.54 18.81
CA SER A 118 5.61 -15.88 17.73
C SER A 118 6.95 -16.59 17.50
N VAL A 119 7.55 -16.37 16.34
CA VAL A 119 8.87 -16.92 15.95
C VAL A 119 9.76 -15.76 15.53
N TYR A 120 10.94 -15.65 16.12
CA TYR A 120 11.98 -14.72 15.69
C TYR A 120 12.95 -15.43 14.74
N VAL A 121 13.29 -14.77 13.63
CA VAL A 121 14.28 -15.26 12.67
C VAL A 121 15.58 -14.50 12.90
N PRO A 122 16.62 -15.15 13.46
CA PRO A 122 17.91 -14.52 13.67
C PRO A 122 18.67 -14.33 12.35
N TRP A 123 19.69 -13.47 12.37
CA TRP A 123 20.55 -13.22 11.20
C TRP A 123 21.60 -14.34 10.97
N LEU A 124 21.95 -15.08 12.02
CA LEU A 124 22.95 -16.16 12.02
C LEU A 124 22.29 -17.53 11.81
#